data_AF-A0A8J3PMH0-F1
#
_entry.id   AF-A0A8J3PMH0-F1
#
_cell.length_a   1.000
_cell.length_b   1.000
_cell.length_c   1.000
_cell.angle_alpha   90.00
_cell.angle_beta   90.00
_cell.angle_gamma   90.00
#
_symmetry.space_group_name_H-M   'P 1'
#
loop_
_entity.id
_entity.type
_entity.pdbx_description
1 polymer ?
#
loop_
_entity_poly.entity_id
_entity_poly.type
_entity_poly.pdbx_seq_one_letter_code
_entity_poly.pdbx_strand_id
1 'polypeptide(L)'
;MLAGDLATISEINFDSTEVEFGDGTHLIVERVIQGDNGLMLRVEAKGPKGGQIGQAELPDPSSMDDLPLPFRRLPDGRFLDVRTGRIHNADYMRRRYGVPSRYVPPFVMEAVPWLARLLEGRQTIFIDTKRLDTPPQAGASESANANVPASRIDEYIEQVRIQVNEARRASLLESQSADQSFASRVLQGARTTVRKDELKRRYDEIAERNAELYRNGLSSNSVAVQFPASGVNPTERRVLAVFLEDWEKKIAPLLPVNEKLKTLRRIINEKFIGKTLELDKSGGLSFKTDDGEDIPVRFLSSGEQHILALFTMLLFSASRDSVVLIDEPEISLHAAWKHAFLNDITDVARIADLQVIMATHSSGIINGQWDLVQELGLQR
;
A
#
# COMPACT_ATOMS: atom_id res chain seq x y z
N MET A 1 13.14 -6.30 0.71
CA MET A 1 13.47 -7.73 0.62
C MET A 1 14.12 -8.20 -0.67
N LEU A 2 13.93 -7.61 -1.87
CA LEU A 2 14.93 -7.80 -2.94
C LEU A 2 15.79 -6.56 -3.20
N ALA A 3 15.26 -5.34 -3.09
CA ALA A 3 16.14 -4.16 -3.10
C ALA A 3 16.89 -4.00 -1.76
N GLY A 4 16.25 -4.36 -0.64
CA GLY A 4 16.73 -4.02 0.72
C GLY A 4 17.06 -5.17 1.68
N ASP A 5 16.95 -6.43 1.27
CA ASP A 5 17.33 -7.56 2.13
C ASP A 5 18.40 -8.41 1.45
N LEU A 6 19.62 -7.90 1.62
CA LEU A 6 20.81 -8.55 1.11
C LEU A 6 21.05 -9.92 1.76
N ALA A 7 20.46 -10.19 2.95
CA ALA A 7 20.56 -11.48 3.62
C ALA A 7 19.68 -12.54 2.96
N THR A 8 18.43 -12.20 2.63
CA THR A 8 17.61 -13.12 1.83
C THR A 8 18.21 -13.32 0.43
N ILE A 9 18.80 -12.28 -0.17
CA ILE A 9 19.50 -12.41 -1.44
C ILE A 9 20.69 -13.38 -1.31
N SER A 10 21.55 -13.25 -0.29
CA SER A 10 22.74 -14.10 -0.15
C SER A 10 22.43 -15.59 0.04
N GLU A 11 21.25 -15.92 0.56
CA GLU A 11 20.77 -17.30 0.67
C GLU A 11 20.39 -17.93 -0.68
N ILE A 12 20.12 -17.12 -1.70
CA ILE A 12 19.78 -17.56 -3.05
C ILE A 12 21.07 -17.80 -3.85
N ASN A 13 21.12 -18.89 -4.61
CA ASN A 13 22.26 -19.18 -5.48
C ASN A 13 22.12 -18.40 -6.80
N PHE A 14 22.95 -17.39 -7.02
CA PHE A 14 22.99 -16.57 -8.24
C PHE A 14 24.42 -16.07 -8.46
N ASP A 15 24.82 -15.84 -9.71
CA ASP A 15 26.13 -15.26 -10.04
C ASP A 15 26.09 -13.72 -9.96
N SER A 16 25.08 -13.12 -10.60
CA SER A 16 24.81 -11.68 -10.58
C SER A 16 23.32 -11.40 -10.78
N THR A 17 22.82 -10.33 -10.16
CA THR A 17 21.46 -9.80 -10.39
C THR A 17 21.52 -8.30 -10.57
N GLU A 18 20.64 -7.76 -11.42
CA GLU A 18 20.49 -6.33 -11.66
C GLU A 18 19.05 -5.91 -11.38
N VAL A 19 18.91 -4.84 -10.59
CA VAL A 19 17.63 -4.23 -10.24
C VAL A 19 17.60 -2.82 -10.79
N GLU A 20 16.75 -2.57 -11.77
CA GLU A 20 16.45 -1.23 -12.27
C GLU A 20 15.28 -0.62 -11.48
N PHE A 21 15.47 0.60 -11.00
CA PHE A 21 14.47 1.37 -10.26
C PHE A 21 13.74 2.35 -11.18
N GLY A 22 12.52 2.74 -10.81
CA GLY A 22 11.68 3.66 -11.60
C GLY A 22 12.26 5.08 -11.80
N ASP A 23 13.28 5.47 -11.04
CA ASP A 23 14.05 6.70 -11.27
C ASP A 23 15.21 6.53 -12.28
N GLY A 24 15.32 5.34 -12.89
CA GLY A 24 16.36 4.92 -13.83
C GLY A 24 17.69 4.55 -13.16
N THR A 25 17.71 4.40 -11.83
CA THR A 25 18.90 3.91 -11.11
C THR A 25 18.99 2.39 -11.25
N HIS A 26 20.20 1.87 -11.44
CA HIS A 26 20.50 0.44 -11.51
C HIS A 26 21.28 0.03 -10.26
N LEU A 27 20.93 -1.11 -9.67
CA LEU A 27 21.65 -1.77 -8.59
C LEU A 27 22.05 -3.18 -9.04
N ILE A 28 23.35 -3.39 -9.16
CA ILE A 28 23.95 -4.66 -9.56
C ILE A 28 24.50 -5.33 -8.29
N VAL A 29 24.12 -6.58 -8.06
CA VAL A 29 24.61 -7.39 -6.94
C VAL A 29 25.25 -8.65 -7.52
N GLU A 30 26.52 -8.86 -7.24
CA GLU A 30 27.31 -10.03 -7.67
C GLU A 30 27.69 -10.87 -6.46
N ARG A 31 27.59 -12.20 -6.60
CA ARG A 31 28.00 -13.16 -5.58
C ARG A 31 29.46 -13.54 -5.82
N VAL A 32 30.32 -13.28 -4.85
CA VAL A 32 31.76 -13.57 -4.93
C VAL A 32 32.15 -14.57 -3.86
N ILE A 33 32.63 -15.75 -4.27
CA ILE A 33 33.11 -16.79 -3.35
C ILE A 33 34.60 -16.53 -3.03
N GLN A 34 34.92 -16.28 -1.76
CA GLN A 34 36.28 -16.16 -1.24
C GLN A 34 36.70 -17.44 -0.48
N GLY A 35 37.62 -18.21 -1.08
CA GLY A 35 38.27 -19.34 -0.42
C GLY A 35 37.32 -20.45 0.06
N ASP A 36 37.76 -21.23 1.05
CA ASP A 36 37.11 -22.51 1.44
C ASP A 36 35.74 -22.39 2.12
N ASN A 37 35.25 -21.18 2.49
CA ASN A 37 33.89 -21.01 3.05
C ASN A 37 33.39 -19.54 3.18
N GLY A 38 34.05 -18.54 2.56
CA GLY A 38 33.64 -17.14 2.68
C GLY A 38 32.76 -16.68 1.52
N LEU A 39 31.54 -16.24 1.78
CA LEU A 39 30.71 -15.56 0.77
C LEU A 39 30.84 -14.03 0.91
N MET A 40 30.96 -13.33 -0.20
CA MET A 40 30.92 -11.87 -0.27
C MET A 40 29.88 -11.44 -1.33
N LEU A 41 29.21 -10.33 -1.09
CA LEU A 41 28.36 -9.66 -2.09
C LEU A 41 29.06 -8.40 -2.57
N ARG A 42 29.34 -8.31 -3.87
CA ARG A 42 29.76 -7.05 -4.48
C ARG A 42 28.53 -6.31 -4.98
N VAL A 43 28.36 -5.07 -4.57
CA VAL A 43 27.21 -4.24 -4.90
C VAL A 43 27.67 -2.99 -5.63
N GLU A 44 27.12 -2.71 -6.80
CA GLU A 44 27.37 -1.52 -7.61
C GLU A 44 26.05 -0.81 -7.90
N ALA A 45 26.02 0.53 -7.82
CA ALA A 45 24.88 1.32 -8.29
C ALA A 45 25.28 2.33 -9.35
N LYS A 46 24.45 2.46 -10.39
CA LYS A 46 24.60 3.40 -11.51
C LYS A 46 23.34 4.24 -11.62
N GLY A 47 23.50 5.55 -11.79
CA GLY A 47 22.37 6.46 -11.97
C GLY A 47 21.80 6.42 -13.39
N PRO A 48 20.68 7.14 -13.62
CA PRO A 48 19.91 7.13 -14.87
C PRO A 48 20.63 7.56 -16.16
N LYS A 49 21.84 8.13 -16.04
CA LYS A 49 22.69 8.50 -17.19
C LYS A 49 23.97 7.67 -17.27
N GLY A 50 24.02 6.52 -16.59
CA GLY A 50 25.19 5.64 -16.50
C GLY A 50 26.30 6.15 -15.58
N GLY A 51 26.07 7.23 -14.83
CA GLY A 51 27.05 7.74 -13.85
C GLY A 51 27.11 6.83 -12.63
N GLN A 52 28.31 6.42 -12.20
CA GLN A 52 28.48 5.54 -11.04
C GLN A 52 28.05 6.28 -9.76
N ILE A 53 27.10 5.72 -9.00
CA ILE A 53 26.63 6.23 -7.70
C ILE A 53 27.54 5.72 -6.59
N GLY A 54 27.95 4.45 -6.67
CA GLY A 54 28.87 3.84 -5.72
C GLY A 54 29.09 2.36 -5.97
N GLN A 55 30.13 1.82 -5.34
CA GLN A 55 30.45 0.39 -5.35
C GLN A 55 30.95 0.00 -3.95
N ALA A 56 30.56 -1.18 -3.48
CA ALA A 56 30.98 -1.72 -2.19
C ALA A 56 31.06 -3.24 -2.22
N GLU A 57 31.90 -3.81 -1.36
CA GLU A 57 31.92 -5.25 -1.09
C GLU A 57 31.40 -5.46 0.34
N LEU A 58 30.40 -6.33 0.46
CA LEU A 58 29.72 -6.64 1.70
C LEU A 58 30.01 -8.08 2.10
N PRO A 59 30.32 -8.34 3.39
CA PRO A 59 30.44 -9.71 3.90
C PRO A 59 29.11 -10.46 3.85
N ASP A 60 29.15 -11.79 3.86
CA ASP A 60 27.96 -12.65 3.88
C ASP A 60 26.98 -12.20 4.96
N PRO A 61 25.82 -11.64 4.59
CA PRO A 61 24.86 -11.15 5.56
C PRO A 61 24.25 -12.28 6.39
N SER A 62 24.28 -13.54 5.92
CA SER A 62 23.82 -14.71 6.68
C SER A 62 24.74 -15.07 7.86
N SER A 63 26.00 -14.60 7.82
CA SER A 63 26.94 -14.73 8.94
C SER A 63 26.83 -13.61 9.98
N MET A 64 25.99 -12.60 9.73
CA MET A 64 25.92 -11.33 10.48
C MET A 64 24.66 -11.17 11.33
N ASP A 65 24.04 -12.27 11.74
CA ASP A 65 22.83 -12.31 12.55
C ASP A 65 23.10 -12.05 14.06
N ASP A 66 23.90 -11.03 14.38
CA ASP A 66 24.15 -10.58 15.77
C ASP A 66 22.96 -9.73 16.30
N LEU A 67 21.77 -10.33 16.32
CA LEU A 67 20.70 -9.83 17.19
C LEU A 67 21.08 -10.16 18.64
N PRO A 68 20.97 -9.22 19.60
CA PRO A 68 21.18 -9.56 20.99
C PRO A 68 20.22 -10.70 21.38
N LEU A 69 20.75 -11.83 21.84
CA LEU A 69 19.92 -12.91 22.38
C LEU A 69 19.06 -12.32 23.51
N PRO A 70 17.73 -12.56 23.53
CA PRO A 70 16.98 -13.62 22.85
C PRO A 70 16.05 -13.13 21.70
N PHE A 71 16.43 -12.18 20.86
CA PHE A 71 15.50 -11.64 19.85
C PHE A 71 15.69 -12.27 18.47
N ARG A 72 14.57 -12.60 17.79
CA ARG A 72 14.49 -13.08 16.41
C ARG A 72 13.61 -12.14 15.58
N ARG A 73 14.06 -11.72 14.40
CA ARG A 73 13.29 -10.80 13.55
C ARG A 73 12.15 -11.51 12.81
N LEU A 74 11.04 -10.80 12.58
CA LEU A 74 9.89 -11.27 11.80
C LEU A 74 9.85 -10.57 10.42
N PRO A 75 9.22 -11.19 9.39
CA PRO A 75 9.21 -10.67 8.01
C PRO A 75 8.59 -9.27 7.85
N ASP A 76 7.72 -8.86 8.77
CA ASP A 76 7.08 -7.55 8.82
C ASP A 76 7.94 -6.46 9.50
N GLY A 77 9.17 -6.79 9.88
CA GLY A 77 10.12 -5.89 10.53
C GLY A 77 9.93 -5.76 12.05
N ARG A 78 9.01 -6.52 12.67
CA ARG A 78 8.89 -6.64 14.14
C ARG A 78 9.92 -7.66 14.69
N PHE A 79 10.07 -7.71 16.01
CA PHE A 79 11.06 -8.55 16.70
C PHE A 79 10.38 -9.46 17.71
N LEU A 80 10.56 -10.77 17.60
CA LEU A 80 10.11 -11.78 18.54
C LEU A 80 11.18 -12.02 19.62
N ASP A 81 10.84 -11.79 20.88
CA ASP A 81 11.60 -12.32 22.01
C ASP A 81 11.36 -13.83 22.13
N VAL A 82 12.36 -14.66 21.82
CA VAL A 82 12.21 -16.13 21.87
C VAL A 82 12.11 -16.70 23.29
N ARG A 83 12.44 -15.90 24.32
CA ARG A 83 12.25 -16.30 25.72
C ARG A 83 10.83 -16.04 26.21
N THR A 84 10.22 -14.94 25.78
CA THR A 84 8.91 -14.50 26.31
C THR A 84 7.76 -14.65 25.31
N GLY A 85 8.06 -14.96 24.04
CA GLY A 85 7.07 -15.05 22.97
C GLY A 85 6.50 -13.69 22.53
N ARG A 86 7.01 -12.58 23.06
CA ARG A 86 6.46 -11.23 22.81
C ARG A 86 7.02 -10.64 21.52
N ILE A 87 6.14 -10.02 20.73
CA ILE A 87 6.50 -9.30 19.53
C ILE A 87 6.63 -7.81 19.86
N HIS A 88 7.80 -7.26 19.56
CA HIS A 88 8.17 -5.88 19.77
C HIS A 88 8.26 -5.14 18.44
N ASN A 89 7.69 -3.94 18.37
CA ASN A 89 7.87 -3.10 17.21
C ASN A 89 9.30 -2.52 17.17
N ALA A 90 9.68 -2.06 15.99
CA ALA A 90 11.02 -1.51 15.74
C ALA A 90 11.36 -0.32 16.66
N ASP A 91 10.36 0.47 17.05
CA ASP A 91 10.54 1.60 17.96
C ASP A 91 10.84 1.20 19.40
N TYR A 92 10.20 0.13 19.89
CA TYR A 92 10.47 -0.46 21.20
C TYR A 92 11.90 -1.01 21.26
N MET A 93 12.30 -1.76 20.22
CA MET A 93 13.64 -2.34 20.15
C MET A 93 14.73 -1.28 20.05
N ARG A 94 14.46 -0.18 19.33
CA ARG A 94 15.34 1.00 19.26
C ARG A 94 15.53 1.67 20.61
N ARG A 95 14.43 1.96 21.31
CA ARG A 95 14.49 2.70 22.60
C ARG A 95 15.05 1.85 23.74
N ARG A 96 14.79 0.54 23.73
CA ARG A 96 15.11 -0.37 24.84
C ARG A 96 16.47 -1.06 24.66
N TYR A 97 16.82 -1.43 23.44
CA TYR A 97 18.00 -2.25 23.12
C TYR A 97 18.92 -1.59 22.09
N GLY A 98 18.64 -0.36 21.66
CA GLY A 98 19.47 0.36 20.68
C GLY A 98 19.37 -0.19 19.26
N VAL A 99 18.40 -1.07 18.96
CA VAL A 99 18.26 -1.73 17.66
C VAL A 99 17.58 -0.79 16.65
N PRO A 100 18.23 -0.38 15.54
CA PRO A 100 17.64 0.55 14.58
C PRO A 100 16.35 0.02 13.94
N SER A 101 15.40 0.92 13.69
CA SER A 101 14.17 0.63 12.96
C SER A 101 14.46 0.57 11.46
N ARG A 102 14.17 -0.59 10.84
CA ARG A 102 14.57 -1.02 9.47
C ARG A 102 16.07 -1.28 9.36
N TYR A 103 16.47 -2.47 9.81
CA TYR A 103 17.86 -2.91 9.75
C TYR A 103 18.20 -3.32 8.31
N VAL A 104 18.84 -2.41 7.59
CA VAL A 104 20.13 -2.68 6.95
C VAL A 104 21.15 -2.66 8.11
N PRO A 105 22.08 -3.62 8.23
CA PRO A 105 22.96 -3.63 9.39
C PRO A 105 23.66 -2.27 9.63
N PRO A 106 23.81 -1.77 10.87
CA PRO A 106 24.59 -0.61 11.26
C PRO A 106 25.95 -0.65 10.60
N PHE A 107 26.56 -1.82 10.47
CA PHE A 107 27.81 -2.01 9.75
C PHE A 107 27.68 -1.69 8.24
N VAL A 108 26.62 -2.13 7.55
CA VAL A 108 26.38 -1.82 6.13
C VAL A 108 25.97 -0.35 5.93
N MET A 109 25.21 0.23 6.87
CA MET A 109 24.80 1.65 6.83
C MET A 109 25.97 2.60 7.14
N GLU A 110 26.88 2.23 8.05
CA GLU A 110 28.09 2.97 8.38
C GLU A 110 29.18 2.76 7.31
N ALA A 111 29.30 1.56 6.73
CA ALA A 111 30.28 1.25 5.70
C ALA A 111 29.86 1.75 4.30
N VAL A 112 28.56 1.82 3.99
CA VAL A 112 28.05 2.15 2.65
C VAL A 112 26.83 3.11 2.68
N PRO A 113 27.03 4.40 3.05
CA PRO A 113 25.92 5.36 3.21
C PRO A 113 25.13 5.69 1.92
N TRP A 114 25.69 5.43 0.74
CA TRP A 114 24.99 5.64 -0.52
C TRP A 114 23.94 4.53 -0.78
N LEU A 115 24.24 3.29 -0.39
CA LEU A 115 23.35 2.15 -0.53
C LEU A 115 22.16 2.29 0.43
N ALA A 116 22.43 2.74 1.65
CA ALA A 116 21.42 3.12 2.63
C ALA A 116 20.33 4.05 2.04
N ARG A 117 20.75 5.16 1.44
CA ARG A 117 19.84 6.17 0.85
C ARG A 117 19.13 5.64 -0.40
N LEU A 118 19.81 4.78 -1.17
CA LEU A 118 19.21 4.15 -2.34
C LEU A 118 18.07 3.19 -1.94
N LEU A 119 18.19 2.53 -0.79
CA LEU A 119 17.20 1.55 -0.33
C LEU A 119 16.16 2.15 0.62
N GLU A 120 16.40 3.36 1.12
CA GLU A 120 15.47 4.10 1.95
C GLU A 120 14.16 4.38 1.20
N GLY A 121 13.02 4.06 1.84
CA GLY A 121 11.68 4.24 1.26
C GLY A 121 11.19 3.10 0.37
N ARG A 122 12.07 2.29 -0.23
CA ARG A 122 11.72 1.21 -1.17
C ARG A 122 11.50 -0.12 -0.45
N GLN A 123 10.26 -0.43 -0.08
CA GLN A 123 9.94 -1.68 0.61
C GLN A 123 9.75 -2.84 -0.37
N THR A 124 10.07 -4.06 0.05
CA THR A 124 9.60 -5.26 -0.68
C THR A 124 8.65 -6.02 0.22
N ILE A 125 7.55 -6.48 -0.35
CA ILE A 125 6.50 -7.20 0.35
C ILE A 125 6.41 -8.59 -0.26
N PHE A 126 6.57 -9.63 0.54
CA PHE A 126 6.39 -11.02 0.09
C PHE A 126 5.03 -11.54 0.57
N ILE A 127 4.26 -12.11 -0.36
CA ILE A 127 2.97 -12.73 -0.12
C ILE A 127 3.11 -14.22 -0.41
N ASP A 128 3.16 -15.02 0.66
CA ASP A 128 3.20 -16.48 0.59
C ASP A 128 1.79 -17.07 0.40
N THR A 129 1.75 -18.33 -0.02
CA THR A 129 0.61 -19.25 -0.06
C THR A 129 -0.21 -19.27 1.24
N LYS A 130 0.44 -19.12 2.40
CA LYS A 130 -0.17 -19.06 3.75
C LYS A 130 -0.57 -17.65 4.19
N ARG A 131 -1.05 -16.81 3.26
CA ARG A 131 -1.37 -15.40 3.52
C ARG A 131 -2.47 -15.15 4.56
N LEU A 132 -3.33 -16.13 4.84
CA LEU A 132 -4.37 -16.02 5.89
C LEU A 132 -3.92 -16.54 7.25
N ASP A 133 -2.82 -17.28 7.33
CA ASP A 133 -2.40 -17.86 8.59
C ASP A 133 -1.93 -16.76 9.54
N THR A 134 -2.65 -16.60 10.65
CA THR A 134 -2.12 -15.88 11.81
C THR A 134 -0.91 -16.67 12.29
N PRO A 135 0.31 -16.09 12.36
CA PRO A 135 1.44 -16.79 12.95
C PRO A 135 1.04 -17.25 14.35
N PRO A 136 1.40 -18.46 14.78
CA PRO A 136 0.91 -19.03 16.04
C PRO A 136 1.14 -18.05 17.19
N GLN A 137 0.05 -17.61 17.84
CA GLN A 137 0.12 -16.89 19.10
C GLN A 137 0.57 -17.87 20.19
N ALA A 138 1.89 -18.04 20.34
CA ALA A 138 2.44 -18.78 21.46
C ALA A 138 2.34 -17.91 22.73
N GLY A 139 1.25 -18.05 23.49
CA GLY A 139 1.17 -17.51 24.87
C GLY A 139 -0.13 -16.83 25.30
N ALA A 140 -1.31 -17.24 24.82
CA ALA A 140 -2.56 -16.75 25.38
C ALA A 140 -2.79 -17.33 26.80
N SER A 141 -2.34 -16.61 27.82
CA SER A 141 -2.95 -16.66 29.15
C SER A 141 -4.36 -16.07 29.03
N GLU A 142 -5.37 -16.74 29.61
CA GLU A 142 -6.82 -16.45 29.57
C GLU A 142 -7.26 -15.09 30.19
N SER A 143 -6.46 -14.04 30.08
CA SER A 143 -6.83 -12.71 30.60
C SER A 143 -6.19 -11.60 29.79
N ALA A 144 -6.85 -11.14 28.72
CA ALA A 144 -6.59 -9.82 28.13
C ALA A 144 -7.71 -9.36 27.18
N ASN A 145 -8.32 -8.23 27.55
CA ASN A 145 -9.00 -7.20 26.76
C ASN A 145 -9.29 -7.42 25.26
N ALA A 146 -10.56 -7.20 24.93
CA ALA A 146 -11.25 -7.47 23.67
C ALA A 146 -10.92 -6.56 22.46
N ASN A 147 -9.67 -6.16 22.22
CA ASN A 147 -9.35 -5.25 21.10
C ASN A 147 -8.06 -5.56 20.32
N VAL A 148 -7.58 -6.81 20.32
CA VAL A 148 -6.46 -7.23 19.44
C VAL A 148 -7.03 -7.97 18.23
N PRO A 149 -6.68 -7.59 16.98
CA PRO A 149 -7.15 -8.26 15.77
C PRO A 149 -6.76 -9.75 15.80
N ALA A 150 -7.72 -10.65 15.53
CA ALA A 150 -7.50 -12.10 15.66
C ALA A 150 -6.90 -12.74 14.39
N SER A 151 -6.96 -12.03 13.25
CA SER A 151 -6.50 -12.48 11.93
C SER A 151 -5.69 -11.41 11.18
N ARG A 152 -4.79 -11.83 10.26
CA ARG A 152 -4.09 -10.92 9.32
C ARG A 152 -5.07 -10.09 8.48
N ILE A 153 -6.23 -10.66 8.15
CA ILE A 153 -7.29 -9.93 7.44
C ILE A 153 -7.77 -8.76 8.27
N ASP A 154 -7.96 -8.95 9.58
CA ASP A 154 -8.42 -7.88 10.47
C ASP A 154 -7.38 -6.76 10.55
N GLU A 155 -6.08 -7.09 10.55
CA GLU A 155 -5.00 -6.08 10.47
C GLU A 155 -5.12 -5.24 9.18
N TYR A 156 -5.34 -5.86 8.03
CA TYR A 156 -5.49 -5.16 6.75
C TYR A 156 -6.76 -4.29 6.71
N ILE A 157 -7.88 -4.80 7.24
CA ILE A 157 -9.13 -4.03 7.34
C ILE A 157 -8.96 -2.82 8.26
N GLU A 158 -8.24 -2.97 9.37
CA GLU A 158 -7.93 -1.84 10.24
C GLU A 158 -7.05 -0.79 9.54
N GLN A 159 -6.15 -1.17 8.65
CA GLN A 159 -5.40 -0.18 7.83
C GLN A 159 -6.31 0.64 6.92
N VAL A 160 -7.34 0.04 6.34
CA VAL A 160 -8.36 0.79 5.58
C VAL A 160 -9.02 1.84 6.47
N ARG A 161 -9.46 1.41 7.65
CA ARG A 161 -10.13 2.28 8.61
C ARG A 161 -9.25 3.44 9.07
N ILE A 162 -7.96 3.20 9.31
CA ILE A 162 -6.99 4.24 9.66
C ILE A 162 -6.89 5.27 8.52
N GLN A 163 -6.62 4.84 7.28
CA GLN A 163 -6.45 5.75 6.15
C GLN A 163 -7.72 6.55 5.83
N VAL A 164 -8.89 5.92 5.93
CA VAL A 164 -10.18 6.60 5.78
C VAL A 164 -10.35 7.70 6.81
N ASN A 165 -10.07 7.42 8.08
CA ASN A 165 -10.24 8.39 9.15
C ASN A 165 -9.19 9.51 9.11
N GLU A 166 -7.96 9.22 8.70
CA GLU A 166 -6.94 10.24 8.43
C GLU A 166 -7.37 11.18 7.31
N ALA A 167 -7.87 10.64 6.20
CA ALA A 167 -8.37 11.43 5.08
C ALA A 167 -9.57 12.31 5.47
N ARG A 168 -10.53 11.74 6.23
CA ARG A 168 -11.67 12.49 6.79
C ARG A 168 -11.22 13.62 7.73
N ARG A 169 -10.23 13.37 8.58
CA ARG A 169 -9.66 14.38 9.48
C ARG A 169 -8.97 15.50 8.70
N ALA A 170 -8.18 15.17 7.68
CA ALA A 170 -7.54 16.15 6.83
C ALA A 170 -8.58 17.03 6.10
N SER A 171 -9.63 16.42 5.54
CA SER A 171 -10.76 17.12 4.92
C SER A 171 -11.46 18.08 5.90
N LEU A 172 -11.64 17.68 7.16
CA LEU A 172 -12.22 18.53 8.20
C LEU A 172 -11.34 19.75 8.52
N LEU A 173 -10.02 19.57 8.60
CA LEU A 173 -9.07 20.66 8.85
C LEU A 173 -9.08 21.68 7.70
N GLU A 174 -9.12 21.23 6.44
CA GLU A 174 -9.27 22.10 5.27
C GLU A 174 -10.56 22.92 5.34
N SER A 175 -11.68 22.30 5.74
CA SER A 175 -12.96 23.01 5.92
C SER A 175 -12.86 24.10 6.99
N GLN A 176 -12.23 23.81 8.13
CA GLN A 176 -12.07 24.79 9.22
C GLN A 176 -11.17 25.97 8.83
N SER A 177 -10.08 25.70 8.10
CA SER A 177 -9.18 26.74 7.59
C SER A 177 -9.85 27.62 6.54
N ALA A 178 -10.63 27.02 5.66
CA ALA A 178 -11.43 27.72 4.66
C ALA A 178 -12.42 28.69 5.30
N ASP A 179 -13.18 28.24 6.30
CA ASP A 179 -14.20 29.04 7.00
C ASP A 179 -13.60 30.29 7.67
N GLN A 180 -12.43 30.17 8.30
CA GLN A 180 -11.75 31.30 8.98
C GLN A 180 -11.30 32.39 8.01
N SER A 181 -10.90 32.01 6.80
CA SER A 181 -10.34 32.94 5.80
C SER A 181 -11.35 33.39 4.74
N PHE A 182 -12.56 32.82 4.73
CA PHE A 182 -13.56 32.99 3.69
C PHE A 182 -13.89 34.47 3.42
N ALA A 183 -14.30 35.21 4.46
CA ALA A 183 -14.71 36.61 4.31
C ALA A 183 -13.57 37.49 3.75
N SER A 184 -12.34 37.30 4.24
CA SER A 184 -11.16 38.02 3.76
C SER A 184 -10.88 37.72 2.28
N ARG A 185 -10.96 36.45 1.86
CA ARG A 185 -10.73 36.03 0.47
C ARG A 185 -11.80 36.55 -0.48
N VAL A 186 -13.07 36.56 -0.06
CA VAL A 186 -14.17 37.16 -0.84
C VAL A 186 -13.93 38.66 -1.07
N LEU A 187 -13.49 39.38 -0.04
CA LEU A 187 -13.20 40.81 -0.14
C LEU A 187 -11.97 41.11 -1.02
N GLN A 188 -10.92 40.29 -0.93
CA GLN A 188 -9.71 40.42 -1.76
C GLN A 188 -9.96 40.09 -3.23
N GLY A 189 -10.83 39.11 -3.51
CA GLY A 189 -11.22 38.68 -4.86
C GLY A 189 -12.11 39.66 -5.62
N ALA A 190 -12.47 40.82 -5.04
CA ALA A 190 -13.41 41.78 -5.62
C ALA A 190 -13.04 42.29 -7.03
N ARG A 191 -11.77 42.18 -7.43
CA ARG A 191 -11.25 42.65 -8.74
C ARG A 191 -11.12 41.54 -9.79
N THR A 192 -11.37 40.27 -9.45
CA THR A 192 -11.15 39.14 -10.36
C THR A 192 -12.36 38.93 -11.26
N THR A 193 -12.12 38.76 -12.56
CA THR A 193 -13.16 38.43 -13.54
C THR A 193 -13.29 36.90 -13.64
N VAL A 194 -14.47 36.38 -13.29
CA VAL A 194 -14.76 34.94 -13.34
C VAL A 194 -15.69 34.63 -14.52
N ARG A 195 -15.23 33.78 -15.44
CA ARG A 195 -16.03 33.33 -16.59
C ARG A 195 -17.11 32.36 -16.11
N LYS A 196 -18.35 32.55 -16.57
CA LYS A 196 -19.50 31.74 -16.17
C LYS A 196 -19.33 30.27 -16.54
N ASP A 197 -18.88 30.01 -17.77
CA ASP A 197 -18.79 28.64 -18.31
C ASP A 197 -17.75 27.81 -17.57
N GLU A 198 -16.61 28.44 -17.25
CA GLU A 198 -15.55 27.80 -16.46
C GLU A 198 -16.00 27.50 -15.02
N LEU A 199 -16.74 28.43 -14.41
CA LEU A 199 -17.29 28.24 -13.07
C LEU A 199 -18.31 27.11 -13.03
N LYS A 200 -19.17 27.02 -14.05
CA LYS A 200 -20.14 25.93 -14.20
C LYS A 200 -19.42 24.59 -14.37
N ARG A 201 -18.40 24.52 -15.24
CA ARG A 201 -17.61 23.30 -15.46
C ARG A 201 -16.97 22.81 -14.16
N ARG A 202 -16.27 23.68 -13.43
CA ARG A 202 -15.67 23.35 -12.12
C ARG A 202 -16.71 22.87 -11.13
N TYR A 203 -17.85 23.56 -11.06
CA TYR A 203 -18.95 23.17 -10.19
C TYR A 203 -19.44 21.75 -10.47
N ASP A 204 -19.71 21.44 -11.75
CA ASP A 204 -20.22 20.14 -12.18
C ASP A 204 -19.20 19.03 -11.85
N GLU A 205 -17.91 19.26 -12.08
CA GLU A 205 -16.83 18.31 -11.75
C GLU A 205 -16.71 18.04 -10.24
N ILE A 206 -16.78 19.08 -9.41
CA ILE A 206 -16.69 18.94 -7.95
C ILE A 206 -17.93 18.23 -7.40
N ALA A 207 -19.11 18.56 -7.93
CA ALA A 207 -20.36 17.93 -7.53
C ALA A 207 -20.35 16.43 -7.85
N GLU A 208 -19.87 16.04 -9.03
CA GLU A 208 -19.73 14.64 -9.43
C GLU A 208 -18.74 13.89 -8.52
N ARG A 209 -17.56 14.47 -8.27
CA ARG A 209 -16.57 13.89 -7.34
C ARG A 209 -17.14 13.72 -5.93
N ASN A 210 -17.85 14.72 -5.43
CA ASN A 210 -18.45 14.64 -4.10
C ASN A 210 -19.58 13.60 -4.02
N ALA A 211 -20.37 13.43 -5.10
CA ALA A 211 -21.37 12.38 -5.19
C ALA A 211 -20.73 10.98 -5.17
N GLU A 212 -19.58 10.80 -5.82
CA GLU A 212 -18.79 9.57 -5.72
C GLU A 212 -18.26 9.32 -4.30
N LEU A 213 -17.66 10.34 -3.67
CA LEU A 213 -17.21 10.25 -2.27
C LEU A 213 -18.33 9.87 -1.31
N TYR A 214 -19.54 10.40 -1.52
CA TYR A 214 -20.72 10.03 -0.74
C TYR A 214 -21.11 8.56 -0.97
N ARG A 215 -21.18 8.10 -2.23
CA ARG A 215 -21.48 6.69 -2.57
C ARG A 215 -20.47 5.69 -2.01
N ASN A 216 -19.23 6.13 -1.80
CA ASN A 216 -18.16 5.35 -1.19
C ASN A 216 -18.03 5.55 0.32
N GLY A 217 -19.00 6.24 0.95
CA GLY A 217 -19.06 6.41 2.40
C GLY A 217 -18.00 7.35 2.98
N LEU A 218 -17.25 8.09 2.16
CA LEU A 218 -16.20 9.00 2.61
C LEU A 218 -16.73 10.38 3.02
N SER A 219 -17.89 10.77 2.50
CA SER A 219 -18.56 12.05 2.81
C SER A 219 -19.93 11.81 3.44
N SER A 220 -20.31 12.65 4.40
CA SER A 220 -21.60 12.58 5.10
C SER A 220 -22.75 13.25 4.34
N ASN A 221 -22.45 14.13 3.38
CA ASN A 221 -23.46 14.95 2.70
C ASN A 221 -23.53 14.59 1.21
N SER A 222 -24.70 14.11 0.76
CA SER A 222 -25.00 14.05 -0.66
C SER A 222 -25.19 15.50 -1.14
N VAL A 223 -24.31 15.94 -2.02
CA VAL A 223 -24.48 17.26 -2.62
C VAL A 223 -25.42 17.11 -3.81
N ALA A 224 -26.71 17.29 -3.55
CA ALA A 224 -27.75 17.45 -4.56
C ALA A 224 -27.91 18.93 -4.96
N VAL A 225 -26.82 19.70 -4.96
CA VAL A 225 -26.89 21.13 -5.31
C VAL A 225 -26.59 21.24 -6.80
N GLN A 226 -27.56 21.70 -7.59
CA GLN A 226 -27.38 22.03 -9.00
C GLN A 226 -26.80 23.43 -9.13
N PHE A 227 -25.96 23.67 -10.16
CA PHE A 227 -25.50 25.02 -10.46
C PHE A 227 -26.73 25.94 -10.64
N PRO A 228 -26.78 27.12 -10.01
CA PRO A 228 -27.96 27.99 -10.07
C PRO A 228 -28.38 28.28 -11.51
N ALA A 229 -29.65 28.00 -11.84
CA ALA A 229 -30.21 28.23 -13.17
C ALA A 229 -30.39 29.73 -13.49
N SER A 230 -30.56 30.55 -12.45
CA SER A 230 -30.65 32.00 -12.55
C SER A 230 -29.30 32.62 -12.94
N GLY A 231 -29.35 33.70 -13.72
CA GLY A 231 -28.15 34.38 -14.21
C GLY A 231 -27.28 34.91 -13.06
N VAL A 232 -26.20 34.19 -12.76
CA VAL A 232 -25.25 34.54 -11.70
C VAL A 232 -24.58 35.88 -12.05
N ASN A 233 -24.75 36.89 -11.19
CA ASN A 233 -24.14 38.21 -11.37
C ASN A 233 -22.62 38.17 -11.10
N PRO A 234 -21.84 39.19 -11.51
CA PRO A 234 -20.37 39.17 -11.33
C PRO A 234 -19.92 38.99 -9.87
N THR A 235 -20.66 39.52 -8.89
CA THR A 235 -20.35 39.37 -7.46
C THR A 235 -20.64 37.97 -6.98
N GLU A 236 -21.78 37.40 -7.33
CA GLU A 236 -22.15 36.02 -7.01
C GLU A 236 -21.16 35.02 -7.63
N ARG A 237 -20.68 35.26 -8.87
CA ARG A 237 -19.65 34.41 -9.50
C ARG A 237 -18.34 34.42 -8.72
N ARG A 238 -17.95 35.57 -8.15
CA ARG A 238 -16.74 35.67 -7.33
C ARG A 238 -16.89 34.92 -6.01
N VAL A 239 -18.03 35.11 -5.33
CA VAL A 239 -18.32 34.38 -4.08
C VAL A 239 -18.34 32.87 -4.34
N LEU A 240 -19.01 32.44 -5.41
CA LEU A 240 -19.06 31.03 -5.79
C LEU A 240 -17.68 30.48 -6.18
N ALA A 241 -16.82 31.27 -6.83
CA ALA A 241 -15.45 30.86 -7.12
C ALA A 241 -14.64 30.57 -5.85
N VAL A 242 -14.72 31.44 -4.84
CA VAL A 242 -14.05 31.23 -3.54
C VAL A 242 -14.62 29.99 -2.83
N PHE A 243 -15.93 29.80 -2.87
CA PHE A 243 -16.58 28.61 -2.32
C PHE A 243 -16.13 27.32 -3.03
N LEU A 244 -15.99 27.34 -4.36
CA LEU A 244 -15.53 26.18 -5.12
C LEU A 244 -14.06 25.84 -4.81
N GLU A 245 -13.20 26.84 -4.65
CA GLU A 245 -11.82 26.62 -4.20
C GLU A 245 -11.76 25.94 -2.83
N ASP A 246 -12.63 26.34 -1.90
CA ASP A 246 -12.72 25.73 -0.58
C ASP A 246 -13.24 24.30 -0.65
N TRP A 247 -14.23 24.07 -1.51
CA TRP A 247 -14.78 22.75 -1.69
C TRP A 247 -13.79 21.79 -2.36
N GLU A 248 -13.00 22.26 -3.33
CA GLU A 248 -11.88 21.52 -3.94
C GLU A 248 -10.85 21.09 -2.89
N LYS A 249 -10.40 22.04 -2.04
CA LYS A 249 -9.47 21.74 -0.95
C LYS A 249 -10.05 20.74 0.04
N LYS A 250 -11.33 20.87 0.38
CA LYS A 250 -12.02 19.96 1.28
C LYS A 250 -12.07 18.53 0.72
N ILE A 251 -12.33 18.33 -0.58
CA ILE A 251 -12.41 16.99 -1.15
C ILE A 251 -11.05 16.38 -1.45
N ALA A 252 -10.01 17.19 -1.71
CA ALA A 252 -8.71 16.72 -2.17
C ALA A 252 -8.06 15.63 -1.29
N PRO A 253 -8.06 15.72 0.06
CA PRO A 253 -7.51 14.66 0.91
C PRO A 253 -8.24 13.32 0.81
N LEU A 254 -9.51 13.32 0.37
CA LEU A 254 -10.33 12.11 0.25
C LEU A 254 -10.10 11.36 -1.06
N LEU A 255 -9.58 12.03 -2.10
CA LEU A 255 -9.46 11.46 -3.44
C LEU A 255 -8.52 10.23 -3.49
N PRO A 256 -7.32 10.23 -2.86
CA PRO A 256 -6.43 9.08 -2.93
C PRO A 256 -7.02 7.82 -2.30
N VAL A 257 -7.70 7.96 -1.14
CA VAL A 257 -8.34 6.83 -0.46
C VAL A 257 -9.61 6.39 -1.21
N ASN A 258 -10.32 7.32 -1.87
CA ASN A 258 -11.46 7.01 -2.71
C ASN A 258 -11.10 6.11 -3.90
N GLU A 259 -10.01 6.41 -4.61
CA GLU A 259 -9.57 5.59 -5.75
C GLU A 259 -9.23 4.16 -5.33
N LYS A 260 -8.56 4.01 -4.17
CA LYS A 260 -8.27 2.69 -3.59
C LYS A 260 -9.55 1.94 -3.22
N LEU A 261 -10.48 2.59 -2.51
CA LEU A 261 -11.75 1.98 -2.10
C LEU A 261 -12.63 1.61 -3.28
N LYS A 262 -12.71 2.46 -4.31
CA LYS A 262 -13.44 2.21 -5.55
C LYS A 262 -12.92 0.96 -6.24
N THR A 263 -11.61 0.83 -6.34
CA THR A 263 -10.95 -0.33 -6.96
C THR A 263 -11.20 -1.60 -6.16
N LEU A 264 -11.01 -1.54 -4.84
CA LEU A 264 -11.31 -2.66 -3.96
C LEU A 264 -12.79 -3.10 -4.10
N ARG A 265 -13.72 -2.14 -4.07
CA ARG A 265 -15.16 -2.41 -4.20
C ARG A 265 -15.51 -3.02 -5.54
N ARG A 266 -14.93 -2.55 -6.65
CA ARG A 266 -15.12 -3.15 -7.98
C ARG A 266 -14.71 -4.62 -7.96
N ILE A 267 -13.46 -4.89 -7.58
CA ILE A 267 -12.89 -6.25 -7.56
C ILE A 267 -13.70 -7.19 -6.68
N ILE A 268 -14.09 -6.73 -5.50
CA ILE A 268 -14.83 -7.54 -4.53
C ILE A 268 -16.25 -7.81 -5.02
N ASN A 269 -16.99 -6.79 -5.45
CA ASN A 269 -18.38 -6.95 -5.88
C ASN A 269 -18.52 -7.75 -7.18
N GLU A 270 -17.52 -7.71 -8.08
CA GLU A 270 -17.48 -8.54 -9.28
C GLU A 270 -17.28 -10.03 -8.95
N LYS A 271 -16.59 -10.34 -7.84
CA LYS A 271 -16.24 -11.72 -7.47
C LYS A 271 -17.18 -12.32 -6.43
N PHE A 272 -17.62 -11.56 -5.44
CA PHE A 272 -18.34 -12.09 -4.28
C PHE A 272 -19.85 -12.12 -4.57
N ILE A 273 -20.30 -13.18 -5.25
CA ILE A 273 -21.70 -13.33 -5.66
C ILE A 273 -22.63 -13.29 -4.43
N GLY A 274 -23.68 -12.46 -4.55
CA GLY A 274 -24.70 -12.26 -3.52
C GLY A 274 -24.21 -11.45 -2.32
N LYS A 275 -23.07 -10.77 -2.43
CA LYS A 275 -22.47 -9.97 -1.36
C LYS A 275 -21.99 -8.63 -1.91
N THR A 276 -22.24 -7.56 -1.17
CA THR A 276 -21.78 -6.22 -1.52
C THR A 276 -20.86 -5.69 -0.42
N LEU A 277 -19.71 -5.15 -0.82
CA LEU A 277 -18.82 -4.39 0.06
C LEU A 277 -19.37 -2.97 0.28
N GLU A 278 -19.48 -2.58 1.55
CA GLU A 278 -19.80 -1.24 2.00
C GLU A 278 -18.76 -0.72 3.00
N LEU A 279 -18.66 0.61 3.08
CA LEU A 279 -17.89 1.29 4.12
C LEU A 279 -18.86 1.77 5.20
N ASP A 280 -18.62 1.37 6.44
CA ASP A 280 -19.44 1.82 7.56
C ASP A 280 -19.12 3.27 7.98
N LYS A 281 -19.92 3.82 8.90
CA LYS A 281 -19.72 5.18 9.42
C LYS A 281 -18.38 5.34 10.15
N SER A 282 -17.85 4.28 10.75
CA SER A 282 -16.57 4.27 11.46
C SER A 282 -15.35 4.18 10.52
N GLY A 283 -15.59 3.95 9.23
CA GLY A 283 -14.56 3.73 8.21
C GLY A 283 -14.13 2.26 8.09
N GLY A 284 -14.83 1.33 8.74
CA GLY A 284 -14.60 -0.11 8.62
C GLY A 284 -15.27 -0.69 7.37
N LEU A 285 -14.74 -1.81 6.89
CA LEU A 285 -15.35 -2.58 5.81
C LEU A 285 -16.44 -3.49 6.37
N SER A 286 -17.63 -3.44 5.76
CA SER A 286 -18.76 -4.32 6.06
C SER A 286 -19.28 -4.98 4.79
N PHE A 287 -19.77 -6.22 4.92
CA PHE A 287 -20.36 -6.96 3.81
C PHE A 287 -21.85 -7.12 4.06
N LYS A 288 -22.66 -6.99 3.01
CA LYS A 288 -24.10 -7.25 3.07
C LYS A 288 -24.55 -8.27 2.06
N THR A 289 -25.52 -9.10 2.42
CA THR A 289 -26.25 -9.93 1.45
C THR A 289 -27.11 -9.07 0.53
N ASP A 290 -27.59 -9.63 -0.58
CA ASP A 290 -28.58 -8.99 -1.44
C ASP A 290 -29.88 -8.65 -0.69
N ASP A 291 -30.19 -9.42 0.36
CA ASP A 291 -31.34 -9.19 1.26
C ASP A 291 -31.06 -8.10 2.33
N GLY A 292 -29.84 -7.55 2.36
CA GLY A 292 -29.43 -6.45 3.24
C GLY A 292 -28.92 -6.87 4.63
N GLU A 293 -28.68 -8.16 4.86
CA GLU A 293 -28.15 -8.66 6.13
C GLU A 293 -26.63 -8.49 6.22
N ASP A 294 -26.12 -8.06 7.39
CA ASP A 294 -24.69 -7.89 7.61
C ASP A 294 -23.96 -9.24 7.74
N ILE A 295 -22.88 -9.40 6.98
CA ILE A 295 -22.02 -10.58 6.96
C ILE A 295 -20.67 -10.23 7.62
N PRO A 296 -20.38 -10.82 8.79
CA PRO A 296 -19.05 -10.78 9.37
C PRO A 296 -17.99 -11.37 8.43
N VAL A 297 -16.81 -10.75 8.36
CA VAL A 297 -15.67 -11.18 7.52
C VAL A 297 -15.32 -12.67 7.70
N ARG A 298 -15.39 -13.16 8.94
CA ARG A 298 -15.14 -14.58 9.28
C ARG A 298 -16.10 -15.58 8.60
N PHE A 299 -17.25 -15.12 8.10
CA PHE A 299 -18.23 -15.95 7.39
C PHE A 299 -18.10 -15.88 5.88
N LEU A 300 -17.16 -15.09 5.36
CA LEU A 300 -16.73 -15.20 3.96
C LEU A 300 -16.08 -16.57 3.74
N SER A 301 -16.22 -17.13 2.55
CA SER A 301 -15.49 -18.34 2.16
C SER A 301 -13.98 -18.11 2.21
N SER A 302 -13.19 -19.18 2.34
CA SER A 302 -11.73 -19.06 2.38
C SER A 302 -11.18 -18.35 1.13
N GLY A 303 -11.70 -18.65 -0.06
CA GLY A 303 -11.30 -17.96 -1.30
C GLY A 303 -11.59 -16.47 -1.28
N GLU A 304 -12.78 -16.07 -0.81
CA GLU A 304 -13.16 -14.66 -0.63
C GLU A 304 -12.23 -13.95 0.38
N GLN A 305 -11.95 -14.60 1.51
CA GLN A 305 -11.03 -14.08 2.52
C GLN A 305 -9.61 -13.85 1.96
N HIS A 306 -9.10 -14.79 1.15
CA HIS A 306 -7.79 -14.66 0.50
C HIS A 306 -7.73 -13.48 -0.48
N ILE A 307 -8.80 -13.27 -1.26
CA ILE A 307 -8.92 -12.14 -2.19
C ILE A 307 -8.98 -10.82 -1.44
N LEU A 308 -9.81 -10.75 -0.41
CA LEU A 308 -9.95 -9.56 0.41
C LEU A 308 -8.62 -9.20 1.06
N ALA A 309 -7.92 -10.18 1.65
CA ALA A 309 -6.60 -9.98 2.26
C ALA A 309 -5.59 -9.41 1.26
N LEU A 310 -5.48 -10.05 0.08
CA LEU A 310 -4.52 -9.67 -0.95
C LEU A 310 -4.73 -8.23 -1.42
N PHE A 311 -5.93 -7.90 -1.89
CA PHE A 311 -6.18 -6.58 -2.47
C PHE A 311 -6.21 -5.48 -1.42
N THR A 312 -6.66 -5.77 -0.20
CA THR A 312 -6.58 -4.79 0.89
C THR A 312 -5.13 -4.52 1.29
N MET A 313 -4.30 -5.56 1.37
CA MET A 313 -2.87 -5.41 1.64
C MET A 313 -2.18 -4.57 0.56
N LEU A 314 -2.40 -4.89 -0.72
CA LEU A 314 -1.79 -4.15 -1.83
C LEU A 314 -2.23 -2.68 -1.86
N LEU A 315 -3.52 -2.39 -1.68
CA LEU A 315 -4.04 -1.03 -1.80
C LEU A 315 -3.74 -0.18 -0.55
N PHE A 316 -3.80 -0.76 0.65
CA PHE A 316 -3.81 -0.01 1.91
C PHE A 316 -2.64 -0.32 2.84
N SER A 317 -1.91 -1.42 2.66
CA SER A 317 -0.76 -1.73 3.53
C SER A 317 0.59 -1.58 2.82
N ALA A 318 0.62 -1.70 1.50
CA ALA A 318 1.83 -1.46 0.73
C ALA A 318 2.18 0.03 0.66
N SER A 319 3.46 0.34 0.87
CA SER A 319 4.00 1.67 0.61
C SER A 319 4.11 1.89 -0.90
N ARG A 320 4.01 3.14 -1.35
CA ARG A 320 4.34 3.50 -2.74
C ARG A 320 5.78 3.09 -3.07
N ASP A 321 6.04 2.81 -4.35
CA ASP A 321 7.31 2.35 -4.89
C ASP A 321 7.78 1.00 -4.30
N SER A 322 6.86 0.21 -3.75
CA SER A 322 7.19 -1.11 -3.23
C SER A 322 7.23 -2.15 -4.33
N VAL A 323 8.18 -3.08 -4.21
CA VAL A 323 8.19 -4.31 -5.01
C VAL A 323 7.43 -5.39 -4.26
N VAL A 324 6.37 -5.93 -4.85
CA VAL A 324 5.57 -7.00 -4.28
C VAL A 324 5.89 -8.30 -4.98
N LEU A 325 6.25 -9.32 -4.20
CA LEU A 325 6.50 -10.67 -4.66
C LEU A 325 5.33 -11.55 -4.20
N ILE A 326 4.65 -12.21 -5.14
CA ILE A 326 3.48 -13.06 -4.83
C ILE A 326 3.78 -14.49 -5.28
N ASP A 327 3.69 -15.42 -4.33
CA ASP A 327 3.84 -16.85 -4.61
C ASP A 327 2.47 -17.52 -4.73
N GLU A 328 2.28 -18.32 -5.78
CA GLU A 328 1.07 -19.07 -6.11
C GLU A 328 -0.24 -18.28 -5.85
N PRO A 329 -0.44 -17.12 -6.50
CA PRO A 329 -1.63 -16.30 -6.34
C PRO A 329 -2.94 -17.06 -6.64
N GLU A 330 -2.88 -18.12 -7.46
CA GLU A 330 -4.01 -18.98 -7.85
C GLU A 330 -4.58 -19.84 -6.72
N ILE A 331 -3.86 -20.03 -5.62
CA ILE A 331 -4.31 -20.89 -4.53
C ILE A 331 -5.59 -20.31 -3.95
N SER A 332 -6.63 -21.14 -3.91
CA SER A 332 -7.99 -20.80 -3.45
C SER A 332 -8.80 -19.87 -4.37
N LEU A 333 -8.37 -19.63 -5.62
CA LEU A 333 -9.15 -18.87 -6.61
C LEU A 333 -10.04 -19.76 -7.48
N HIS A 334 -11.31 -19.36 -7.62
CA HIS A 334 -12.22 -19.93 -8.62
C HIS A 334 -11.70 -19.68 -10.04
N ALA A 335 -11.91 -20.63 -10.97
CA ALA A 335 -11.35 -20.56 -12.33
C ALA A 335 -11.72 -19.26 -13.07
N ALA A 336 -12.98 -18.82 -12.98
CA ALA A 336 -13.43 -17.56 -13.58
C ALA A 336 -12.66 -16.33 -13.05
N TRP A 337 -12.22 -16.36 -11.79
CA TRP A 337 -11.48 -15.25 -11.20
C TRP A 337 -10.01 -15.23 -11.62
N LYS A 338 -9.43 -16.39 -11.98
CA LYS A 338 -8.04 -16.49 -12.47
C LYS A 338 -7.84 -15.68 -13.75
N HIS A 339 -8.80 -15.75 -14.69
CA HIS A 339 -8.72 -15.01 -15.95
C HIS A 339 -8.74 -13.48 -15.77
N ALA A 340 -9.44 -12.98 -14.75
CA ALA A 340 -9.50 -11.55 -14.43
C ALA A 340 -8.33 -11.08 -13.52
N PHE A 341 -7.60 -12.02 -12.93
CA PHE A 341 -6.66 -11.74 -11.84
C PHE A 341 -5.52 -10.81 -12.26
N LEU A 342 -4.88 -11.05 -13.40
CA LEU A 342 -3.80 -10.18 -13.88
C LEU A 342 -4.26 -8.75 -14.14
N ASN A 343 -5.47 -8.57 -14.67
CA ASN A 343 -6.02 -7.23 -14.91
C ASN A 343 -6.26 -6.51 -13.59
N ASP A 344 -6.83 -7.20 -12.59
CA ASP A 344 -7.05 -6.63 -11.26
C ASP A 344 -5.74 -6.28 -10.56
N ILE A 345 -4.71 -7.14 -10.64
CA ILE A 345 -3.38 -6.86 -10.08
C ILE A 345 -2.72 -5.67 -10.80
N THR A 346 -2.84 -5.58 -12.12
CA THR A 346 -2.28 -4.47 -12.90
C THR A 346 -2.92 -3.14 -12.52
N ASP A 347 -4.24 -3.11 -12.38
CA ASP A 347 -4.98 -1.93 -11.91
C ASP A 347 -4.53 -1.51 -10.50
N VAL A 348 -4.44 -2.48 -9.60
CA VAL A 348 -4.06 -2.24 -8.21
C VAL A 348 -2.61 -1.77 -8.11
N ALA A 349 -1.69 -2.39 -8.86
CA ALA A 349 -0.29 -1.99 -8.93
C ALA A 349 -0.15 -0.55 -9.42
N ARG A 350 -0.90 -0.15 -10.46
CA ARG A 350 -0.92 1.23 -10.96
C ARG A 350 -1.46 2.23 -9.94
N ILE A 351 -2.50 1.87 -9.20
CA ILE A 351 -3.15 2.78 -8.22
C ILE A 351 -2.32 2.93 -6.95
N ALA A 352 -1.70 1.85 -6.49
CA ALA A 352 -0.85 1.83 -5.30
C ALA A 352 0.62 2.17 -5.60
N ASP A 353 0.98 2.32 -6.88
CA ASP A 353 2.34 2.62 -7.34
C ASP A 353 3.32 1.51 -6.93
N LEU A 354 3.04 0.29 -7.40
CA LEU A 354 3.74 -0.94 -7.03
C LEU A 354 4.33 -1.63 -8.26
N GLN A 355 5.49 -2.24 -8.09
CA GLN A 355 5.99 -3.26 -9.01
C GLN A 355 5.58 -4.63 -8.48
N VAL A 356 4.90 -5.46 -9.26
CA VAL A 356 4.46 -6.78 -8.82
C VAL A 356 5.15 -7.87 -9.65
N ILE A 357 5.81 -8.81 -8.98
CA ILE A 357 6.42 -10.00 -9.56
C ILE A 357 5.69 -11.21 -8.97
N MET A 358 5.30 -12.16 -9.81
CA MET A 358 4.52 -13.32 -9.39
C MET A 358 5.16 -14.61 -9.87
N ALA A 359 5.25 -15.58 -8.97
CA ALA A 359 5.55 -16.96 -9.31
C ALA A 359 4.24 -17.74 -9.37
N THR A 360 4.01 -18.49 -10.45
CA THR A 360 2.76 -19.23 -10.66
C THR A 360 3.02 -20.46 -11.53
N HIS A 361 2.38 -21.57 -11.18
CA HIS A 361 2.26 -22.74 -12.04
C HIS A 361 0.99 -22.72 -12.91
N SER A 362 0.06 -21.77 -12.68
CA SER A 362 -1.23 -21.70 -13.37
C SER A 362 -1.19 -20.81 -14.61
N SER A 363 -1.17 -21.46 -15.78
CA SER A 363 -1.37 -20.77 -17.08
C SER A 363 -2.72 -20.04 -17.20
N GLY A 364 -3.72 -20.42 -16.39
CA GLY A 364 -5.02 -19.76 -16.34
C GLY A 364 -4.97 -18.33 -15.83
N ILE A 365 -3.97 -17.96 -15.03
CA ILE A 365 -3.76 -16.56 -14.60
C ILE A 365 -3.22 -15.72 -15.76
N ILE A 366 -2.33 -16.29 -16.59
CA ILE A 366 -1.66 -15.57 -17.69
C ILE A 366 -2.67 -15.00 -18.69
N ASN A 367 -3.75 -15.73 -18.96
CA ASN A 367 -4.88 -15.29 -19.78
C ASN A 367 -4.48 -14.60 -21.11
N GLY A 368 -3.45 -15.12 -21.78
CA GLY A 368 -2.96 -14.60 -23.07
C GLY A 368 -1.93 -13.46 -22.99
N GLN A 369 -1.62 -12.93 -21.81
CA GLN A 369 -0.61 -11.88 -21.59
C GLN A 369 0.79 -12.46 -21.42
N TRP A 370 1.23 -13.23 -22.42
CA TRP A 370 2.54 -13.91 -22.41
C TRP A 370 3.73 -12.96 -22.51
N ASP A 371 3.49 -11.72 -22.94
CA ASP A 371 4.47 -10.64 -22.96
C ASP A 371 4.97 -10.25 -21.55
N LEU A 372 4.19 -10.56 -20.51
CA LEU A 372 4.55 -10.34 -19.10
C LEU A 372 5.25 -11.55 -18.48
N VAL A 373 5.43 -12.65 -19.22
CA VAL A 373 5.87 -13.94 -18.68
C VAL A 373 7.33 -14.21 -19.03
N GLN A 374 8.12 -14.52 -18.00
CA GLN A 374 9.44 -15.11 -18.14
C GLN A 374 9.37 -16.58 -17.73
N GLU A 375 9.53 -17.49 -18.70
CA GLU A 375 9.63 -18.92 -18.38
C GLU A 375 10.97 -19.21 -17.68
N LEU A 376 10.89 -19.97 -16.58
CA LEU A 376 12.06 -20.47 -15.88
C LEU A 376 12.59 -21.69 -16.63
N GLY A 377 13.63 -21.48 -17.45
CA GLY A 377 14.37 -22.57 -18.08
C GLY A 377 15.35 -23.22 -17.09
N LEU A 378 15.48 -24.55 -17.14
CA LEU A 378 16.68 -25.21 -16.64
C LEU A 378 17.83 -24.84 -17.58
N GLN A 379 18.76 -23.98 -17.13
CA GLN A 379 20.05 -23.88 -17.81
C GLN A 379 20.68 -25.28 -17.78
N ARG A 380 20.86 -25.87 -18.96
CA ARG A 380 21.50 -27.18 -19.14
C ARG A 380 23.00 -27.06 -19.23
#